data_AF-A0A8S4R0F9-F1
#
_entry.id   AF-A0A8S4R0F9-F1
#
_cell.length_a   1.000
_cell.length_b   1.000
_cell.length_c   1.000
_cell.angle_alpha   90.00
_cell.angle_beta   90.00
_cell.angle_gamma   90.00
#
_symmetry.space_group_name_H-M   'P 1'
#
loop_
_entity.id
_entity.type
_entity.pdbx_description
1 polymer ?
#
loop_
_entity_poly.entity_id
_entity_poly.type
_entity_poly.pdbx_seq_one_letter_code
_entity_poly.pdbx_strand_id
1 'polypeptide(L)'
;MEVSFAANHGIQGAHLITSLDVLFVKETMAPLMIEGETLGDKHRNYNKIVNEKIKSNPTKTIAAINYEEPDLDNLCKIDIACKIRNVEYILEILKCDDMLYVSRVIKKCTWLITDQQYAYIINPAYLYNNLYQQMTSKAFNKLVLHIRLNLDDEKRVEEFFNFYKQNDLDKAMHWLPRCSIGFIEGIIRNHANDIPKNLLKRLYEKSFTFLDILVQNYNGSYYVDQLIEPGMFLLKRNLEKLLDIFETLKDGDTPKFGRKYTKLV
;
A
#
# COMPACT_ATOMS: atom_id res chain seq x y z
N MET A 1 -77.16 -27.40 -10.10
CA MET A 1 -77.02 -26.01 -9.64
C MET A 1 -75.83 -25.44 -10.39
N GLU A 2 -75.99 -24.89 -11.59
CA GLU A 2 -76.63 -23.58 -11.87
C GLU A 2 -76.24 -22.57 -10.78
N VAL A 3 -75.56 -21.45 -11.08
CA VAL A 3 -76.05 -20.37 -11.94
C VAL A 3 -74.89 -19.60 -12.60
N SER A 4 -75.12 -19.24 -13.86
CA SER A 4 -74.42 -18.28 -14.72
C SER A 4 -74.70 -16.81 -14.38
N PHE A 5 -73.77 -15.90 -14.66
CA PHE A 5 -74.03 -14.48 -14.98
C PHE A 5 -72.74 -13.90 -15.58
N ALA A 6 -72.69 -13.03 -16.59
CA ALA A 6 -73.45 -12.69 -17.79
C ALA A 6 -72.52 -11.75 -18.58
N ALA A 7 -72.67 -11.68 -19.90
CA ALA A 7 -71.83 -10.93 -20.83
C ALA A 7 -72.15 -9.41 -20.92
N ASN A 8 -71.19 -8.61 -21.40
CA ASN A 8 -71.38 -7.45 -22.31
C ASN A 8 -69.98 -6.91 -22.72
N HIS A 9 -69.50 -7.03 -23.98
CA HIS A 9 -69.83 -6.34 -25.26
C HIS A 9 -69.30 -4.90 -25.42
N GLY A 10 -68.55 -4.69 -26.52
CA GLY A 10 -68.16 -3.40 -27.14
C GLY A 10 -66.64 -3.15 -27.16
N ILE A 11 -65.85 -3.63 -28.12
CA ILE A 11 -65.62 -3.19 -29.52
C ILE A 11 -65.03 -1.77 -29.67
N GLN A 12 -63.91 -1.74 -30.42
CA GLN A 12 -63.29 -0.67 -31.24
C GLN A 12 -62.26 0.29 -30.61
N GLY A 13 -61.07 0.28 -31.23
CA GLY A 13 -60.01 1.27 -31.03
C GLY A 13 -58.67 0.80 -31.58
N ALA A 14 -58.59 0.55 -32.89
CA ALA A 14 -57.33 0.34 -33.57
C ALA A 14 -56.48 1.63 -33.54
N HIS A 15 -55.20 1.52 -33.16
CA HIS A 15 -54.14 2.34 -33.74
C HIS A 15 -52.79 1.63 -33.62
N LEU A 16 -52.30 1.18 -34.77
CA LEU A 16 -50.90 0.91 -35.06
C LEU A 16 -50.07 2.19 -34.88
N ILE A 17 -48.98 2.12 -34.12
CA ILE A 17 -47.70 2.84 -34.33
C ILE A 17 -46.60 1.93 -33.73
N THR A 18 -46.11 0.96 -34.51
CA THR A 18 -44.75 0.94 -35.10
C THR A 18 -43.59 1.17 -34.12
N SER A 19 -42.79 0.11 -33.96
CA SER A 19 -41.33 0.11 -34.15
C SER A 19 -40.58 1.37 -33.72
N LEU A 20 -39.89 1.27 -32.60
CA LEU A 20 -38.58 1.91 -32.47
C LEU A 20 -37.79 1.09 -31.46
N ASP A 21 -36.84 0.37 -32.05
CA ASP A 21 -35.72 -0.27 -31.41
C ASP A 21 -35.28 0.52 -30.18
N VAL A 22 -35.27 -0.17 -29.04
CA VAL A 22 -34.39 0.20 -27.94
C VAL A 22 -32.98 -0.07 -28.47
N LEU A 23 -32.50 0.85 -29.30
CA LEU A 23 -31.11 1.09 -29.56
C LEU A 23 -30.49 1.33 -28.19
N PHE A 24 -29.98 0.25 -27.60
CA PHE A 24 -28.77 0.32 -26.80
C PHE A 24 -27.74 1.01 -27.69
N VAL A 25 -27.71 2.34 -27.63
CA VAL A 25 -26.59 3.11 -28.13
C VAL A 25 -25.45 2.74 -27.20
N LYS A 26 -24.74 1.67 -27.57
CA LYS A 26 -23.37 1.43 -27.16
C LYS A 26 -22.66 2.68 -27.72
N GLU A 27 -22.56 3.74 -26.92
CA GLU A 27 -21.68 4.87 -27.24
C GLU A 27 -20.28 4.26 -27.31
N THR A 28 -19.91 3.78 -28.48
CA THR A 28 -18.53 3.42 -28.79
C THR A 28 -17.80 4.75 -28.85
N MET A 29 -17.39 5.24 -27.68
CA MET A 29 -16.40 6.30 -27.62
C MET A 29 -15.21 5.82 -28.43
N ALA A 30 -14.78 6.62 -29.41
CA ALA A 30 -13.59 6.31 -30.18
C ALA A 30 -12.42 6.04 -29.21
N PRO A 31 -11.59 5.02 -29.47
CA PRO A 31 -10.44 4.69 -28.64
C PRO A 31 -9.61 5.92 -28.29
N LEU A 32 -9.17 6.04 -27.03
CA LEU A 32 -8.36 7.19 -26.63
C LEU A 32 -7.02 7.19 -27.38
N MET A 33 -6.76 8.24 -28.14
CA MET A 33 -5.51 8.41 -28.87
C MET A 33 -4.66 9.47 -28.17
N ILE A 34 -3.42 9.13 -27.82
CA ILE A 34 -2.46 10.09 -27.26
C ILE A 34 -1.60 10.65 -28.38
N GLU A 35 -1.81 11.93 -28.67
CA GLU A 35 -0.97 12.70 -29.59
C GLU A 35 0.34 13.15 -28.92
N GLY A 36 1.39 13.30 -29.72
CA GLY A 36 2.70 13.79 -29.30
C GLY A 36 3.86 13.09 -30.00
N GLU A 37 4.88 13.85 -30.38
CA GLU A 37 6.07 13.32 -31.07
C GLU A 37 7.03 12.64 -30.08
N THR A 38 7.18 13.21 -28.88
CA THR A 38 8.03 12.65 -27.82
C THR A 38 7.22 11.96 -26.73
N LEU A 39 7.87 11.08 -25.95
CA LEU A 39 7.25 10.46 -24.77
C LEU A 39 6.81 11.50 -23.74
N GLY A 40 7.57 12.59 -23.59
CA GLY A 40 7.23 13.70 -22.70
C GLY A 40 5.94 14.40 -23.14
N ASP A 41 5.78 14.63 -24.44
CA ASP A 41 4.59 15.26 -25.00
C ASP A 41 3.37 14.37 -24.85
N LYS A 42 3.51 13.07 -25.13
CA LYS A 42 2.46 12.08 -24.91
C LYS A 42 1.98 12.08 -23.45
N HIS A 43 2.91 12.09 -22.49
CA HIS A 43 2.54 12.17 -21.06
C HIS A 43 1.85 13.48 -20.70
N ARG A 44 2.31 14.61 -21.24
CA ARG A 44 1.69 15.93 -21.01
C ARG A 44 0.26 15.95 -21.57
N ASN A 45 0.08 15.47 -22.80
CA ASN A 45 -1.22 15.42 -23.46
C ASN A 45 -2.19 14.49 -22.72
N TYR A 46 -1.74 13.29 -22.35
CA TYR A 46 -2.55 12.37 -21.54
C TYR A 46 -3.01 13.00 -20.22
N ASN A 47 -2.12 13.68 -19.50
CA ASN A 47 -2.48 14.36 -18.25
C ASN A 47 -3.49 15.50 -18.48
N LYS A 48 -3.39 16.20 -19.61
CA LYS A 48 -4.36 17.22 -20.03
C LYS A 48 -5.73 16.61 -20.26
N ILE A 49 -5.82 15.51 -21.02
CA ILE A 49 -7.08 14.78 -21.27
C ILE A 49 -7.73 14.33 -19.96
N VAL A 50 -6.96 13.75 -19.04
CA VAL A 50 -7.48 13.35 -17.72
C VAL A 50 -8.07 14.54 -16.95
N ASN A 51 -7.38 15.68 -16.96
CA ASN A 51 -7.87 16.89 -16.26
C ASN A 51 -9.11 17.48 -16.94
N GLU A 52 -9.19 17.43 -18.26
CA GLU A 52 -10.34 17.90 -19.02
C GLU A 52 -11.57 17.02 -18.75
N LYS A 53 -11.41 15.69 -18.79
CA LYS A 53 -12.48 14.73 -18.43
C LYS A 53 -12.99 14.91 -16.99
N ILE A 54 -12.13 15.31 -16.05
CA ILE A 54 -12.55 15.64 -14.69
C ILE A 54 -13.40 16.93 -14.67
N LYS A 55 -12.97 17.97 -15.40
CA LYS A 55 -13.69 19.25 -15.45
C LYS A 55 -15.05 19.12 -16.15
N SER A 56 -15.16 18.26 -17.16
CA SER A 56 -16.40 18.04 -17.90
C SER A 56 -17.36 17.04 -17.24
N ASN A 57 -16.97 16.41 -16.13
CA ASN A 57 -17.78 15.41 -15.42
C ASN A 57 -18.21 15.92 -14.03
N PRO A 58 -19.29 16.72 -13.95
CA PRO A 58 -19.74 17.33 -12.69
C PRO A 58 -20.26 16.29 -11.69
N THR A 59 -20.80 15.17 -12.16
CA THR A 59 -21.33 14.09 -11.31
C THR A 59 -20.25 13.17 -10.75
N LYS A 60 -18.99 13.33 -11.21
CA LYS A 60 -17.86 12.48 -10.78
C LYS A 60 -18.10 10.98 -10.96
N THR A 61 -19.05 10.62 -11.83
CA THR A 61 -19.42 9.23 -12.07
C THR A 61 -18.44 8.62 -13.07
N ILE A 62 -17.92 7.44 -12.77
CA ILE A 62 -16.95 6.73 -13.61
C ILE A 62 -17.57 5.37 -13.94
N ALA A 63 -17.69 5.07 -15.23
CA ALA A 63 -18.14 3.75 -15.67
C ALA A 63 -17.14 2.67 -15.24
N ALA A 64 -17.65 1.47 -14.95
CA ALA A 64 -16.80 0.33 -14.59
C ALA A 64 -15.78 0.01 -15.70
N ILE A 65 -14.77 -0.77 -15.32
CA ILE A 65 -13.79 -1.32 -16.26
C ILE A 65 -14.52 -2.18 -17.29
N ASN A 66 -14.16 -1.99 -18.55
CA ASN A 66 -14.67 -2.79 -19.64
C ASN A 66 -13.49 -3.46 -20.35
N TYR A 67 -13.39 -4.78 -20.25
CA TYR A 67 -12.29 -5.53 -20.87
C TYR A 67 -12.40 -5.61 -22.41
N GLU A 68 -13.52 -5.18 -23.00
CA GLU A 68 -13.65 -4.98 -24.44
C GLU A 68 -13.06 -3.63 -24.90
N GLU A 69 -12.86 -2.68 -23.98
CA GLU A 69 -12.26 -1.39 -24.29
C GLU A 69 -10.73 -1.48 -24.32
N PRO A 70 -10.06 -0.57 -25.07
CA PRO A 70 -8.61 -0.45 -25.01
C PRO A 70 -8.12 -0.18 -23.57
N ASP A 71 -6.98 -0.79 -23.20
CA ASP A 71 -6.35 -0.59 -21.89
C ASP A 71 -6.16 0.88 -21.53
N LEU A 72 -5.90 1.72 -22.53
CA LEU A 72 -5.65 3.13 -22.34
C LEU A 72 -6.90 3.89 -21.84
N ASP A 73 -8.09 3.47 -22.29
CA ASP A 73 -9.35 4.02 -21.83
C ASP A 73 -9.62 3.62 -20.37
N ASN A 74 -9.41 2.35 -20.03
CA ASN A 74 -9.51 1.85 -18.65
C ASN A 74 -8.50 2.52 -17.71
N LEU A 75 -7.24 2.71 -18.15
CA LEU A 75 -6.22 3.45 -17.41
C LEU A 75 -6.61 4.92 -17.22
N CYS A 76 -7.25 5.54 -18.20
CA CYS A 76 -7.77 6.90 -18.10
C CYS A 76 -8.86 6.99 -17.01
N LYS A 77 -9.82 6.06 -17.00
CA LYS A 77 -10.87 5.95 -15.96
C LYS A 77 -10.24 5.81 -14.56
N ILE A 78 -9.23 4.94 -14.43
CA ILE A 78 -8.49 4.73 -13.17
C ILE A 78 -7.80 6.02 -12.72
N ASP A 79 -7.07 6.71 -13.60
CA ASP A 79 -6.35 7.92 -13.24
C ASP A 79 -7.31 9.07 -12.87
N ILE A 80 -8.48 9.14 -13.50
CA ILE A 80 -9.56 10.05 -13.10
C ILE A 80 -10.03 9.72 -11.67
N ALA A 81 -10.36 8.45 -11.41
CA ALA A 81 -10.80 7.98 -10.08
C ALA A 81 -9.79 8.32 -8.98
N CYS A 82 -8.50 8.09 -9.26
CA CYS A 82 -7.41 8.40 -8.34
C CYS A 82 -7.30 9.89 -8.02
N LYS A 83 -7.51 10.77 -9.02
CA LYS A 83 -7.43 12.23 -8.85
C LYS A 83 -8.63 12.80 -8.10
N ILE A 84 -9.83 12.33 -8.40
CA ILE A 84 -11.05 12.80 -7.72
C ILE A 84 -11.31 12.09 -6.38
N ARG A 85 -10.43 11.15 -6.02
CA ARG A 85 -10.49 10.33 -4.80
C ARG A 85 -11.77 9.51 -4.67
N ASN A 86 -12.22 8.90 -5.76
CA ASN A 86 -13.37 7.99 -5.73
C ASN A 86 -12.95 6.66 -5.09
N VAL A 87 -13.20 6.55 -3.78
CA VAL A 87 -12.78 5.41 -2.95
C VAL A 87 -13.43 4.11 -3.41
N GLU A 88 -14.74 4.12 -3.65
CA GLU A 88 -15.50 2.92 -4.04
C GLU A 88 -14.93 2.32 -5.32
N TYR A 89 -14.73 3.15 -6.35
CA TYR A 89 -14.12 2.71 -7.60
C TYR A 89 -12.71 2.14 -7.38
N ILE A 90 -11.89 2.80 -6.56
CA ILE A 90 -10.53 2.35 -6.26
C ILE A 90 -10.53 0.98 -5.58
N LEU A 91 -11.44 0.75 -4.62
CA LEU A 91 -11.55 -0.54 -3.94
C LEU A 91 -11.97 -1.64 -4.90
N GLU A 92 -12.85 -1.35 -5.86
CA GLU A 92 -13.22 -2.31 -6.92
C GLU A 92 -12.03 -2.65 -7.81
N ILE A 93 -11.25 -1.65 -8.24
CA ILE A 93 -10.05 -1.92 -9.07
C ILE A 93 -9.00 -2.73 -8.32
N LEU A 94 -8.84 -2.53 -7.01
CA LEU A 94 -7.89 -3.33 -6.22
C LEU A 94 -8.24 -4.83 -6.25
N LYS A 95 -9.52 -5.17 -6.40
CA LYS A 95 -10.02 -6.55 -6.47
C LYS A 95 -9.90 -7.17 -7.88
N CYS A 96 -9.54 -6.39 -8.90
CA CYS A 96 -9.36 -6.92 -10.24
C CYS A 96 -8.14 -7.85 -10.32
N ASP A 97 -8.20 -8.85 -11.21
CA ASP A 97 -7.07 -9.74 -11.50
C ASP A 97 -5.98 -9.07 -12.35
N ASP A 98 -6.34 -7.99 -13.06
CA ASP A 98 -5.41 -7.28 -13.92
C ASP A 98 -4.41 -6.45 -13.12
N MET A 99 -3.18 -6.96 -13.06
CA MET A 99 -2.08 -6.30 -12.37
C MET A 99 -1.66 -4.96 -12.98
N LEU A 100 -1.94 -4.66 -14.25
CA LEU A 100 -1.72 -3.35 -14.84
C LEU A 100 -2.58 -2.30 -14.12
N TYR A 101 -3.86 -2.60 -13.94
CA TYR A 101 -4.84 -1.72 -13.31
C TYR A 101 -4.58 -1.59 -11.80
N VAL A 102 -4.41 -2.72 -11.11
CA VAL A 102 -4.12 -2.73 -9.67
C VAL A 102 -2.83 -1.99 -9.36
N SER A 103 -1.77 -2.22 -10.13
CA SER A 103 -0.48 -1.53 -9.92
C SER A 103 -0.60 -0.02 -10.14
N ARG A 104 -1.43 0.41 -11.11
CA ARG A 104 -1.68 1.82 -11.37
C ARG A 104 -2.36 2.48 -10.18
N VAL A 105 -3.41 1.86 -9.65
CA VAL A 105 -4.14 2.34 -8.46
C VAL A 105 -3.24 2.43 -7.25
N ILE A 106 -2.53 1.34 -6.90
CA ILE A 106 -1.63 1.31 -5.74
C ILE A 106 -0.64 2.48 -5.80
N LYS A 107 0.00 2.71 -6.97
CA LYS A 107 0.99 3.79 -7.13
C LYS A 107 0.39 5.19 -7.06
N LYS A 108 -0.86 5.38 -7.50
CA LYS A 108 -1.49 6.71 -7.61
C LYS A 108 -2.27 7.11 -6.36
N CYS A 109 -2.68 6.15 -5.53
CA CYS A 109 -3.53 6.39 -4.37
C CYS A 109 -2.75 6.43 -3.05
N THR A 110 -1.56 7.03 -3.03
CA THR A 110 -0.79 7.20 -1.78
C THR A 110 -1.59 7.98 -0.73
N TRP A 111 -2.50 8.88 -1.16
CA TRP A 111 -3.43 9.59 -0.28
C TRP A 111 -4.34 8.67 0.54
N LEU A 112 -4.65 7.45 0.05
CA LEU A 112 -5.45 6.47 0.78
C LEU A 112 -4.71 5.96 2.02
N ILE A 113 -3.37 6.01 1.98
CA ILE A 113 -2.48 5.57 3.06
C ILE A 113 -2.19 6.73 4.02
N THR A 114 -1.83 7.90 3.48
CA THR A 114 -1.33 9.04 4.25
C THR A 114 -2.42 9.84 4.93
N ASP A 115 -3.61 9.95 4.31
CA ASP A 115 -4.65 10.84 4.83
C ASP A 115 -5.47 10.12 5.90
N GLN A 116 -5.52 10.70 7.11
CA GLN A 116 -6.14 10.08 8.28
C GLN A 116 -7.62 9.74 8.09
N GLN A 117 -8.35 10.48 7.25
CA GLN A 117 -9.75 10.22 6.97
C GLN A 117 -10.01 8.83 6.34
N TYR A 118 -8.98 8.18 5.78
CA TYR A 118 -9.09 6.84 5.19
C TYR A 118 -8.44 5.74 6.05
N ALA A 119 -8.05 6.04 7.30
CA ALA A 119 -7.42 5.06 8.20
C ALA A 119 -8.32 3.84 8.47
N TYR A 120 -9.66 4.00 8.38
CA TYR A 120 -10.62 2.90 8.51
C TYR A 120 -10.55 1.87 7.36
N ILE A 121 -9.92 2.22 6.23
CA ILE A 121 -9.68 1.33 5.09
C ILE A 121 -8.28 0.73 5.18
N ILE A 122 -7.27 1.56 5.44
CA ILE A 122 -5.88 1.13 5.55
C ILE A 122 -5.55 0.82 7.01
N ASN A 123 -6.09 -0.30 7.47
CA ASN A 123 -5.74 -0.97 8.72
C ASN A 123 -5.72 -2.49 8.52
N PRO A 124 -5.04 -3.27 9.37
CA PRO A 124 -4.87 -4.70 9.16
C PRO A 124 -6.19 -5.48 9.07
N ALA A 125 -7.16 -5.15 9.92
CA ALA A 125 -8.43 -5.87 9.99
C ALA A 125 -9.25 -5.72 8.69
N TYR A 126 -9.42 -4.49 8.20
CA TYR A 126 -10.14 -4.24 6.95
C TYR A 126 -9.41 -4.88 5.76
N LEU A 127 -8.09 -4.72 5.67
CA LEU A 127 -7.31 -5.26 4.57
C LEU A 127 -7.42 -6.79 4.48
N TYR A 128 -7.37 -7.50 5.61
CA TYR A 128 -7.46 -8.96 5.63
C TYR A 128 -8.88 -9.51 5.48
N ASN A 129 -9.86 -8.88 6.14
CA ASN A 129 -11.23 -9.39 6.16
C ASN A 129 -12.01 -9.02 4.90
N ASN A 130 -11.72 -7.87 4.28
CA ASN A 130 -12.50 -7.33 3.16
C ASN A 130 -11.74 -7.40 1.84
N LEU A 131 -10.47 -7.00 1.81
CA LEU A 131 -9.72 -6.91 0.55
C LEU A 131 -8.99 -8.20 0.19
N TYR A 132 -8.27 -8.82 1.12
CA TYR A 132 -7.46 -10.00 0.83
C TYR A 132 -8.28 -11.16 0.23
N GLN A 133 -9.52 -11.36 0.69
CA GLN A 133 -10.42 -12.41 0.20
C GLN A 133 -10.86 -12.22 -1.26
N GLN A 134 -10.75 -11.00 -1.79
CA GLN A 134 -11.19 -10.63 -3.14
C GLN A 134 -10.03 -10.21 -4.04
N MET A 135 -8.80 -10.23 -3.54
CA MET A 135 -7.60 -9.84 -4.28
C MET A 135 -6.74 -11.06 -4.57
N THR A 136 -5.99 -11.02 -5.68
CA THR A 136 -4.89 -11.98 -5.85
C THR A 136 -3.82 -11.77 -4.77
N SER A 137 -3.16 -12.84 -4.33
CA SER A 137 -2.08 -12.73 -3.36
C SER A 137 -0.95 -11.79 -3.82
N LYS A 138 -0.68 -11.74 -5.14
CA LYS A 138 0.30 -10.83 -5.74
C LYS A 138 -0.12 -9.37 -5.61
N ALA A 139 -1.38 -9.06 -5.90
CA ALA A 139 -1.94 -7.71 -5.73
C ALA A 139 -1.89 -7.27 -4.26
N PHE A 140 -2.32 -8.13 -3.35
CA PHE A 140 -2.33 -7.83 -1.91
C PHE A 140 -0.93 -7.58 -1.36
N ASN A 141 0.04 -8.45 -1.68
CA ASN A 141 1.43 -8.27 -1.24
C ASN A 141 2.03 -6.95 -1.76
N LYS A 142 1.66 -6.53 -2.98
CA LYS A 142 2.09 -5.24 -3.54
C LYS A 142 1.45 -4.07 -2.81
N LEU A 143 0.17 -4.15 -2.45
CA LEU A 143 -0.53 -3.14 -1.66
C LEU A 143 0.10 -3.02 -0.27
N VAL A 144 0.29 -4.12 0.46
CA VAL A 144 0.92 -4.14 1.79
C VAL A 144 2.33 -3.56 1.75
N LEU A 145 3.12 -3.93 0.74
CA LEU A 145 4.45 -3.34 0.54
C LEU A 145 4.36 -1.82 0.33
N HIS A 146 3.41 -1.35 -0.49
CA HIS A 146 3.22 0.07 -0.73
C HIS A 146 2.79 0.82 0.54
N ILE A 147 1.89 0.24 1.34
CA ILE A 147 1.49 0.78 2.66
C ILE A 147 2.72 0.91 3.55
N ARG A 148 3.49 -0.16 3.73
CA ARG A 148 4.69 -0.17 4.58
C ARG A 148 5.72 0.89 4.19
N LEU A 149 5.82 1.22 2.91
CA LEU A 149 6.78 2.22 2.42
C LEU A 149 6.29 3.67 2.57
N ASN A 150 4.98 3.91 2.75
CA ASN A 150 4.39 5.26 2.75
C ASN A 150 3.58 5.60 4.02
N LEU A 151 3.39 4.65 4.94
CA LEU A 151 2.74 4.90 6.22
C LEU A 151 3.78 5.38 7.23
N ASP A 152 3.62 6.62 7.70
CA ASP A 152 4.52 7.26 8.67
C ASP A 152 3.90 7.39 10.07
N ASP A 153 2.58 7.18 10.22
CA ASP A 153 1.91 7.23 11.51
C ASP A 153 2.32 6.02 12.38
N GLU A 154 3.04 6.30 13.47
CA GLU A 154 3.65 5.27 14.33
C GLU A 154 2.59 4.34 14.95
N LYS A 155 1.43 4.87 15.36
CA LYS A 155 0.36 4.05 15.98
C LYS A 155 -0.23 3.07 14.98
N ARG A 156 -0.51 3.54 13.77
CA ARG A 156 -1.03 2.70 12.69
C ARG A 156 -0.01 1.65 12.25
N VAL A 157 1.27 2.00 12.19
CA VAL A 157 2.35 1.03 11.94
C VAL A 157 2.40 -0.05 13.03
N GLU A 158 2.26 0.34 14.29
CA GLU A 158 2.23 -0.59 15.43
C GLU A 158 1.03 -1.55 15.37
N GLU A 159 -0.14 -1.10 14.88
CA GLU A 159 -1.28 -1.98 14.61
C GLU A 159 -0.92 -3.07 13.59
N PHE A 160 -0.23 -2.72 12.50
CA PHE A 160 0.27 -3.70 11.53
C PHE A 160 1.27 -4.67 12.17
N PHE A 161 2.22 -4.15 12.93
CA PHE A 161 3.19 -5.00 13.63
C PHE A 161 2.47 -6.02 14.53
N ASN A 162 1.55 -5.56 15.38
CA ASN A 162 0.83 -6.42 16.32
C ASN A 162 -0.06 -7.45 15.61
N PHE A 163 -0.68 -7.08 14.48
CA PHE A 163 -1.46 -8.01 13.67
C PHE A 163 -0.60 -9.15 13.11
N TYR A 164 0.54 -8.82 12.48
CA TYR A 164 1.42 -9.84 11.91
C TYR A 164 2.11 -10.68 13.00
N LYS A 165 2.48 -10.08 14.13
CA LYS A 165 3.18 -10.76 15.24
C LYS A 165 2.45 -12.00 15.73
N GLN A 166 1.13 -12.01 15.67
CA GLN A 166 0.31 -13.14 16.14
C GLN A 166 0.53 -14.43 15.33
N ASN A 167 0.89 -14.30 14.04
CA ASN A 167 0.98 -15.44 13.11
C ASN A 167 2.37 -15.60 12.49
N ASP A 168 3.11 -14.51 12.31
CA ASP A 168 4.36 -14.46 11.57
C ASP A 168 5.22 -13.29 12.06
N LEU A 169 6.13 -13.60 13.00
CA LEU A 169 7.02 -12.60 13.60
C LEU A 169 7.98 -12.02 12.55
N ASP A 170 8.48 -12.82 11.62
CA ASP A 170 9.38 -12.36 10.55
C ASP A 170 8.72 -11.28 9.69
N LYS A 171 7.44 -11.48 9.31
CA LYS A 171 6.66 -10.45 8.62
C LYS A 171 6.44 -9.22 9.48
N ALA A 172 6.18 -9.38 10.77
CA ALA A 172 6.00 -8.27 11.71
C ALA A 172 7.26 -7.40 11.79
N MET A 173 8.45 -7.99 11.85
CA MET A 173 9.73 -7.28 11.98
C MET A 173 9.96 -6.24 10.88
N HIS A 174 9.40 -6.44 9.69
CA HIS A 174 9.51 -5.43 8.62
C HIS A 174 8.82 -4.09 8.91
N TRP A 175 7.87 -4.05 9.85
CA TRP A 175 7.18 -2.83 10.27
C TRP A 175 7.91 -2.10 11.39
N LEU A 176 8.76 -2.81 12.14
CA LEU A 176 9.44 -2.32 13.34
C LEU A 176 10.18 -0.98 13.14
N PRO A 177 10.93 -0.73 12.05
CA PRO A 177 11.70 0.52 11.90
C PRO A 177 10.86 1.81 11.89
N ARG A 178 9.55 1.69 11.63
CA ARG A 178 8.61 2.82 11.59
C ARG A 178 7.73 2.95 12.83
N CYS A 179 7.86 2.03 13.80
CA CYS A 179 7.15 2.13 15.09
C CYS A 179 7.76 3.23 15.97
N SER A 180 7.07 3.61 17.05
CA SER A 180 7.62 4.55 18.03
C SER A 180 8.84 3.99 18.74
N ILE A 181 9.70 4.88 19.27
CA ILE A 181 10.94 4.48 19.95
C ILE A 181 10.64 3.53 21.12
N GLY A 182 9.71 3.90 22.01
CA GLY A 182 9.36 3.08 23.16
C GLY A 182 8.82 1.70 22.79
N PHE A 183 8.04 1.62 21.70
CA PHE A 183 7.56 0.34 21.18
C PHE A 183 8.73 -0.54 20.70
N ILE A 184 9.65 0.04 19.92
CA ILE A 184 10.84 -0.67 19.43
C ILE A 184 11.68 -1.20 20.59
N GLU A 185 11.95 -0.38 21.61
CA GLU A 185 12.71 -0.81 22.80
C GLU A 185 12.05 -2.01 23.48
N GLY A 186 10.72 -2.00 23.62
CA GLY A 186 9.96 -3.12 24.17
C GLY A 186 10.09 -4.39 23.32
N ILE A 187 10.10 -4.28 21.98
CA ILE A 187 10.31 -5.43 21.11
C ILE A 187 11.74 -5.95 21.21
N ILE A 188 12.75 -5.09 21.21
CA ILE A 188 14.16 -5.51 21.33
C ILE A 188 14.37 -6.27 22.64
N ARG A 189 13.86 -5.78 23.77
CA ARG A 189 14.02 -6.46 25.07
C ARG A 189 13.42 -7.86 25.10
N ASN A 190 12.32 -8.08 24.38
CA ASN A 190 11.59 -9.36 24.40
C ASN A 190 12.01 -10.32 23.27
N HIS A 191 12.55 -9.79 22.17
CA HIS A 191 12.78 -10.52 20.93
C HIS A 191 14.16 -10.21 20.31
N ALA A 192 15.18 -9.90 21.13
CA ALA A 192 16.50 -9.49 20.66
C ALA A 192 17.11 -10.47 19.63
N ASN A 193 16.94 -11.78 19.86
CA ASN A 193 17.49 -12.83 18.99
C ASN A 193 16.75 -12.95 17.64
N ASP A 194 15.51 -12.46 17.57
CA ASP A 194 14.64 -12.59 16.39
C ASP A 194 14.78 -11.40 15.43
N ILE A 195 15.57 -10.38 15.79
CA ILE A 195 15.71 -9.16 14.98
C ILE A 195 16.57 -9.45 13.74
N PRO A 196 16.04 -9.25 12.52
CA PRO A 196 16.80 -9.45 11.30
C PRO A 196 17.98 -8.49 11.18
N LYS A 197 19.16 -9.02 10.86
CA LYS A 197 20.41 -8.25 10.74
C LYS A 197 20.33 -7.08 9.76
N ASN A 198 19.58 -7.26 8.66
CA ASN A 198 19.37 -6.22 7.65
C ASN A 198 18.52 -5.03 8.14
N LEU A 199 17.86 -5.15 9.30
CA LEU A 199 17.12 -4.05 9.93
C LEU A 199 17.98 -3.25 10.92
N LEU A 200 19.02 -3.85 11.50
CA LEU A 200 19.82 -3.26 12.57
C LEU A 200 20.35 -1.88 12.23
N LYS A 201 20.92 -1.70 11.03
CA LYS A 201 21.41 -0.39 10.58
C LYS A 201 20.31 0.68 10.63
N ARG A 202 19.10 0.37 10.14
CA ARG A 202 17.96 1.31 10.13
C ARG A 202 17.47 1.62 11.54
N LEU A 203 17.48 0.63 12.42
CA LEU A 203 17.16 0.83 13.84
C LEU A 203 18.17 1.78 14.49
N TYR A 204 19.48 1.54 14.31
CA TYR A 204 20.53 2.37 14.89
C TYR A 204 20.57 3.79 14.31
N GLU A 205 20.15 3.96 13.06
CA GLU A 205 19.93 5.28 12.45
C GLU A 205 18.77 6.03 13.11
N LYS A 206 17.72 5.32 13.55
CA LYS A 206 16.57 5.90 14.28
C LYS A 206 16.91 6.23 15.72
N SER A 207 17.55 5.32 16.45
CA SER A 207 18.06 5.60 17.80
C SER A 207 19.31 4.78 18.09
N PHE A 208 20.35 5.46 18.60
CA PHE A 208 21.55 4.81 19.10
C PHE A 208 21.27 3.85 20.25
N THR A 209 20.27 4.16 21.10
CA THR A 209 19.94 3.35 22.30
C THR A 209 19.58 1.91 21.97
N PHE A 210 19.10 1.66 20.75
CA PHE A 210 18.73 0.31 20.32
C PHE A 210 19.92 -0.63 20.25
N LEU A 211 21.13 -0.15 19.91
CA LEU A 211 22.33 -0.99 19.92
C LEU A 211 22.63 -1.48 21.33
N ASP A 212 22.65 -0.55 22.30
CA ASP A 212 22.91 -0.87 23.71
C ASP A 212 21.89 -1.87 24.26
N ILE A 213 20.59 -1.59 24.09
CA ILE A 213 19.52 -2.48 24.53
C ILE A 213 19.65 -3.85 23.86
N LEU A 214 19.98 -3.90 22.58
CA LEU A 214 20.10 -5.16 21.85
C LEU A 214 21.28 -5.98 22.34
N VAL A 215 22.46 -5.37 22.56
CA VAL A 215 23.63 -6.04 23.14
C VAL A 215 23.32 -6.59 24.54
N GLN A 216 22.64 -5.82 25.38
CA GLN A 216 22.29 -6.24 26.75
C GLN A 216 21.28 -7.39 26.82
N ASN A 217 20.39 -7.52 25.83
CA ASN A 217 19.30 -8.50 25.84
C ASN A 217 19.53 -9.66 24.86
N TYR A 218 20.61 -9.63 24.10
CA TYR A 218 20.97 -10.73 23.19
C TYR A 218 21.56 -11.89 23.99
N ASN A 219 20.93 -13.05 23.87
CA ASN A 219 21.34 -14.26 24.60
C ASN A 219 22.16 -15.23 23.73
N GLY A 220 22.42 -14.89 22.47
CA GLY A 220 23.26 -15.69 21.58
C GLY A 220 24.75 -15.50 21.89
N SER A 221 25.47 -16.60 22.08
CA SER A 221 26.90 -16.56 22.43
C SER A 221 27.86 -16.47 21.23
N TYR A 222 27.36 -16.47 19.99
CA TYR A 222 28.20 -16.73 18.82
C TYR A 222 28.24 -15.63 17.74
N TYR A 223 27.53 -14.50 17.91
CA TYR A 223 27.37 -13.52 16.81
C TYR A 223 27.21 -12.06 17.28
N VAL A 224 27.80 -11.68 18.41
CA VAL A 224 27.71 -10.30 18.93
C VAL A 224 28.35 -9.28 17.98
N ASP A 225 29.42 -9.69 17.28
CA ASP A 225 30.06 -8.93 16.20
C ASP A 225 29.08 -8.49 15.11
N GLN A 226 28.12 -9.36 14.76
CA GLN A 226 27.11 -9.09 13.73
C GLN A 226 26.02 -8.10 14.20
N LEU A 227 25.90 -7.89 15.50
CA LEU A 227 25.01 -6.88 16.08
C LEU A 227 25.69 -5.51 16.08
N ILE A 228 27.01 -5.49 16.26
CA ILE A 228 27.83 -4.28 16.36
C ILE A 228 28.22 -3.74 14.99
N GLU A 229 28.59 -4.61 14.04
CA GLU A 229 29.06 -4.23 12.71
C GLU A 229 28.13 -3.23 12.01
N PRO A 230 26.78 -3.41 12.01
CA PRO A 230 25.86 -2.44 11.43
C PRO A 230 25.88 -1.07 12.10
N GLY A 231 26.33 -1.00 13.35
CA GLY A 231 26.44 0.22 14.17
C GLY A 231 27.77 0.95 14.06
N MET A 232 28.79 0.41 13.37
CA MET A 232 30.13 1.00 13.30
C MET A 232 30.18 2.42 12.69
N PHE A 233 29.15 2.84 11.95
CA PHE A 233 29.04 4.22 11.47
C PHE A 233 28.84 5.24 12.62
N LEU A 234 28.39 4.78 13.79
CA LEU A 234 28.14 5.60 14.98
C LEU A 234 29.43 6.07 15.65
N LEU A 235 30.58 5.45 15.38
CA LEU A 235 31.90 5.91 15.88
C LEU A 235 32.17 7.39 15.57
N LYS A 236 31.64 7.88 14.45
CA LYS A 236 31.81 9.29 14.03
C LYS A 236 30.83 10.24 14.70
N ARG A 237 29.77 9.74 15.34
CA ARG A 237 28.67 10.52 15.90
C ARG A 237 28.65 10.48 17.42
N ASN A 238 28.81 9.30 18.00
CA ASN A 238 28.68 9.02 19.44
C ASN A 238 29.81 8.07 19.86
N LEU A 239 31.06 8.52 19.77
CA LEU A 239 32.24 7.69 20.06
C LEU A 239 32.20 7.14 21.48
N GLU A 240 32.09 8.01 22.48
CA GLU A 240 32.12 7.64 23.91
C GLU A 240 31.10 6.54 24.23
N LYS A 241 29.81 6.77 23.90
CA LYS A 241 28.75 5.79 24.16
C LYS A 241 28.98 4.44 23.47
N LEU A 242 29.62 4.44 22.30
CA LEU A 242 29.90 3.19 21.59
C LEU A 242 31.09 2.46 22.21
N LEU A 243 32.09 3.20 22.70
CA LEU A 243 33.18 2.62 23.48
C LEU A 243 32.66 2.04 24.80
N ASP A 244 31.75 2.72 25.48
CA ASP A 244 31.09 2.21 26.70
C ASP A 244 30.43 0.85 26.43
N ILE A 245 29.72 0.70 25.31
CA ILE A 245 29.13 -0.59 24.91
C ILE A 245 30.23 -1.63 24.69
N PHE A 246 31.34 -1.27 24.02
CA PHE A 246 32.44 -2.21 23.78
C PHE A 246 33.10 -2.70 25.06
N GLU A 247 33.17 -1.85 26.09
CA GLU A 247 33.68 -2.23 27.41
C GLU A 247 32.77 -3.24 28.14
N THR A 248 31.49 -3.32 27.78
CA THR A 248 30.56 -4.33 28.35
C THR A 248 30.66 -5.71 27.68
N LEU A 249 31.39 -5.82 26.56
CA LEU A 249 31.49 -7.06 25.79
C LEU A 249 32.48 -8.04 26.42
N LYS A 250 32.27 -9.34 26.18
CA LYS A 250 33.21 -10.38 26.60
C LYS A 250 34.44 -10.40 25.70
N ASP A 251 35.55 -10.91 26.23
CA ASP A 251 36.79 -11.09 25.47
C ASP A 251 36.54 -11.93 24.21
N GLY A 252 36.79 -11.32 23.04
CA GLY A 252 36.58 -11.94 21.72
C GLY A 252 35.38 -11.41 20.94
N ASP A 253 34.45 -10.70 21.58
CA ASP A 253 33.26 -10.10 20.95
C ASP A 253 33.49 -8.66 20.45
N THR A 254 34.70 -8.13 20.65
CA THR A 254 35.06 -6.77 20.23
C THR A 254 35.23 -6.69 18.71
N PRO A 255 34.67 -5.64 18.06
CA PRO A 255 34.78 -5.50 16.62
C PRO A 255 36.22 -5.22 16.20
N LYS A 256 36.64 -5.82 15.07
CA LYS A 256 37.94 -5.51 14.47
C LYS A 256 37.92 -4.11 13.87
N PHE A 257 38.67 -3.18 14.45
CA PHE A 257 38.82 -1.84 13.89
C PHE A 257 39.70 -1.87 12.63
N GLY A 258 39.08 -1.74 11.46
CA GLY A 258 39.79 -1.57 10.20
C GLY A 258 40.33 -0.15 10.00
N ARG A 259 41.16 0.04 8.96
CA ARG A 259 41.77 1.35 8.58
C ARG A 259 40.78 2.51 8.43
N LYS A 260 39.50 2.22 8.19
CA LYS A 260 38.41 3.22 8.02
C LYS A 260 37.86 3.74 9.35
N TYR A 261 38.10 3.04 10.46
CA TYR A 261 37.51 3.30 11.77
C TYR A 261 38.57 3.66 12.83
N THR A 262 39.86 3.50 12.54
CA THR A 262 40.98 3.82 13.43
C THR A 262 41.53 5.25 13.31
N LYS A 263 40.99 6.09 12.41
CA LYS A 263 41.35 7.51 12.41
C LYS A 263 40.49 8.25 13.44
N LEU A 264 41.08 8.49 14.61
CA LEU A 264 40.66 9.58 15.48
C LEU A 264 40.81 10.88 14.65
N VAL A 265 39.71 11.61 14.47
CA VAL A 265 39.73 12.96 13.88
C VAL A 265 40.01 13.94 14.99
#